data_AF-E0MJT0-F1
#
_entry.id   AF-E0MJT0-F1
#
_cell.length_a   1.000
_cell.length_b   1.000
_cell.length_c   1.000
_cell.angle_alpha   90.00
_cell.angle_beta   90.00
_cell.angle_gamma   90.00
#
_symmetry.space_group_name_H-M   'P 1'
#
loop_
_entity.id
_entity.type
_entity.pdbx_description
1 polymer ?
#
loop_
_entity_poly.entity_id
_entity_poly.type
_entity_poly.pdbx_seq_one_letter_code
_entity_poly.pdbx_strand_id
1 'polypeptide(L)'
;MLRGILICGAIALLGTSVAAQNTTTRPAAEVETNSSINAAPSSDATGDSDSTAKPEAEAAETEAEPAEPDPQAKLRKELDEQLLGAWAEMPGGLTGQLSQDTVKVALAGCYAALSVPSLRFETTAERALPPQDDRKGHVIYYRTSKGLQRFDTKAGTVTVFPQIAKVPRETFNVYVLRGRSATLPLRFAKRGRGTFLAEGDKIYLHCRGLPARP
;
A
#
# COMPACT_ATOMS: atom_id res chain seq x y z
N MET A 1 32.75 43.28 -34.68
CA MET A 1 32.38 44.69 -34.41
C MET A 1 31.07 44.71 -33.65
N LEU A 2 31.05 45.44 -32.53
CA LEU A 2 29.93 46.04 -31.77
C LEU A 2 28.71 45.16 -31.38
N ARG A 3 28.56 44.85 -30.08
CA ARG A 3 27.82 45.60 -29.02
C ARG A 3 26.33 45.20 -28.96
N GLY A 4 25.93 44.48 -27.91
CA GLY A 4 25.18 45.08 -26.79
C GLY A 4 23.98 44.17 -26.44
N ILE A 5 23.36 44.12 -25.27
CA ILE A 5 23.39 44.92 -24.05
C ILE A 5 22.97 43.99 -22.89
N LEU A 6 23.62 44.23 -21.76
CA LEU A 6 23.37 43.73 -20.41
C LEU A 6 21.99 44.21 -19.89
N ILE A 7 21.16 43.33 -19.34
CA ILE A 7 20.09 43.76 -18.42
C ILE A 7 20.22 42.97 -17.12
N CYS A 8 20.75 43.69 -16.12
CA CYS A 8 20.64 43.37 -14.70
C CYS A 8 19.17 43.51 -14.26
N GLY A 9 18.68 42.54 -13.51
CA GLY A 9 17.39 42.60 -12.82
C GLY A 9 17.48 41.84 -11.50
N ALA A 10 18.17 42.41 -10.52
CA ALA A 10 18.06 42.02 -9.13
C ALA A 10 16.77 42.63 -8.55
N ILE A 11 15.88 41.81 -7.99
CA ILE A 11 14.87 42.27 -7.03
C ILE A 11 14.94 41.39 -5.79
N ALA A 12 14.98 42.10 -4.68
CA ALA A 12 15.36 41.67 -3.35
C ALA A 12 14.39 40.68 -2.70
N LEU A 13 14.98 39.78 -1.92
CA LEU A 13 14.38 39.16 -0.75
C LEU A 13 13.84 40.24 0.20
N LEU A 14 12.66 40.02 0.78
CA LEU A 14 12.30 40.28 2.18
C LEU A 14 10.80 39.96 2.35
N GLY A 15 10.48 39.05 3.26
CA GLY A 15 9.11 38.60 3.53
C GLY A 15 8.99 37.81 4.83
N THR A 16 9.31 38.50 5.92
CA THR A 16 8.93 38.29 7.33
C THR A 16 8.22 36.99 7.73
N SER A 17 8.89 36.24 8.58
CA SER A 17 8.32 35.23 9.48
C SER A 17 7.29 35.84 10.43
N VAL A 18 6.10 35.24 10.52
CA VAL A 18 5.17 35.44 11.64
C VAL A 18 5.07 34.13 12.41
N ALA A 19 5.66 34.11 13.60
CA ALA A 19 5.36 33.16 14.63
C ALA A 19 4.09 33.62 15.36
N ALA A 20 3.07 32.78 15.43
CA ALA A 20 1.97 32.93 16.36
C ALA A 20 1.65 31.57 16.98
N GLN A 21 1.64 31.59 18.30
CA GLN A 21 1.59 30.46 19.22
C GLN A 21 0.20 29.84 19.24
N ASN A 22 0.10 28.51 19.16
CA ASN A 22 -1.10 27.77 19.53
C ASN A 22 -0.79 26.91 20.75
N THR A 23 -0.82 27.52 21.93
CA THR A 23 -0.97 26.83 23.21
C THR A 23 -2.45 26.60 23.46
N THR A 24 -2.95 25.40 23.15
CA THR A 24 -4.24 24.92 23.64
C THR A 24 -3.98 23.92 24.76
N THR A 25 -4.02 24.44 25.99
CA THR A 25 -4.10 23.66 27.22
C THR A 25 -5.49 23.04 27.29
N ARG A 26 -5.58 21.71 27.17
CA ARG A 26 -6.80 20.95 27.44
C ARG A 26 -6.69 20.31 28.83
N PRO A 27 -7.62 20.58 29.77
CA PRO A 27 -7.59 19.98 31.09
C PRO A 27 -7.93 18.48 31.03
N ALA A 28 -7.28 17.74 31.92
CA ALA A 28 -7.57 16.37 32.27
C ALA A 28 -9.00 16.28 32.85
N ALA A 29 -9.83 15.45 32.23
CA ALA A 29 -11.05 14.98 32.84
C ALA A 29 -10.78 13.57 33.36
N GLU A 30 -10.83 13.45 34.67
CA GLU A 30 -10.89 12.21 35.43
C GLU A 30 -12.07 11.37 34.94
N VAL A 31 -11.82 10.10 34.67
CA VAL A 31 -12.87 9.08 34.57
C VAL A 31 -12.50 7.98 35.54
N GLU A 32 -13.07 8.08 36.74
CA GLU A 32 -13.29 6.94 37.60
C GLU A 32 -14.18 5.93 36.85
N THR A 33 -13.71 4.70 36.69
CA THR A 33 -14.62 3.56 36.49
C THR A 33 -14.28 2.50 37.51
N ASN A 34 -15.19 2.43 38.46
CA ASN A 34 -15.32 1.47 39.52
C ASN A 34 -15.90 0.15 38.95
N SER A 35 -15.75 -0.91 39.75
CA SER A 35 -16.52 -2.16 39.73
C SER A 35 -16.05 -3.33 38.84
N SER A 36 -15.35 -4.24 39.53
CA SER A 36 -15.80 -5.60 39.85
C SER A 36 -16.27 -6.50 38.71
N ILE A 37 -15.45 -7.49 38.36
CA ILE A 37 -15.89 -8.71 37.69
C ILE A 37 -15.65 -9.88 38.65
N ASN A 38 -16.76 -10.46 39.09
CA ASN A 38 -16.83 -11.68 39.90
C ASN A 38 -16.29 -12.89 39.12
N ALA A 39 -15.67 -13.78 39.88
CA ALA A 39 -15.17 -15.06 39.43
C ALA A 39 -16.24 -16.17 39.38
N ALA A 40 -15.96 -17.14 38.50
CA ALA A 40 -16.30 -18.58 38.52
C ALA A 40 -17.74 -19.01 38.09
N PRO A 41 -17.99 -20.30 37.77
CA PRO A 41 -17.10 -21.44 37.45
C PRO A 41 -17.49 -22.28 36.20
N SER A 42 -16.54 -23.14 35.80
CA SER A 42 -16.63 -24.56 35.32
C SER A 42 -17.85 -25.10 34.57
N SER A 43 -17.60 -25.84 33.49
CA SER A 43 -18.00 -27.26 33.38
C SER A 43 -17.47 -27.96 32.12
N ASP A 44 -16.88 -29.13 32.35
CA ASP A 44 -16.54 -30.20 31.43
C ASP A 44 -17.71 -30.66 30.54
N ALA A 45 -17.39 -31.17 29.34
CA ALA A 45 -18.07 -32.35 28.79
C ALA A 45 -17.22 -33.00 27.67
N THR A 46 -16.56 -34.08 28.06
CA THR A 46 -16.05 -35.19 27.27
C THR A 46 -17.14 -35.77 26.36
N GLY A 47 -16.79 -36.15 25.13
CA GLY A 47 -17.72 -36.75 24.17
C GLY A 47 -16.99 -37.44 23.03
N ASP A 48 -16.38 -38.57 23.37
CA ASP A 48 -15.80 -39.58 22.49
C ASP A 48 -16.91 -40.30 21.71
N SER A 49 -16.78 -40.43 20.39
CA SER A 49 -17.58 -41.36 19.57
C SER A 49 -16.90 -41.60 18.22
N ASP A 50 -16.03 -42.59 18.27
CA ASP A 50 -15.74 -43.60 17.26
C ASP A 50 -16.85 -43.80 16.20
N SER A 51 -16.47 -43.72 14.92
CA SER A 51 -17.19 -44.39 13.84
C SER A 51 -16.27 -44.65 12.66
N THR A 52 -15.69 -45.84 12.72
CA THR A 52 -15.12 -46.58 11.60
C THR A 52 -16.20 -46.90 10.57
N ALA A 53 -16.11 -46.36 9.36
CA ALA A 53 -16.77 -46.93 8.18
C ALA A 53 -16.00 -46.55 6.90
N LYS A 54 -15.23 -47.52 6.40
CA LYS A 54 -14.60 -47.58 5.09
C LYS A 54 -15.65 -48.00 4.05
N PRO A 55 -15.81 -47.26 2.94
CA PRO A 55 -16.04 -47.91 1.66
C PRO A 55 -14.98 -47.49 0.64
N GLU A 56 -14.26 -48.50 0.15
CA GLU A 56 -13.63 -48.47 -1.18
C GLU A 56 -14.72 -48.20 -2.21
N ALA A 57 -14.61 -47.09 -2.93
CA ALA A 57 -15.37 -46.84 -4.14
C ALA A 57 -14.39 -46.41 -5.23
N GLU A 58 -14.39 -47.20 -6.30
CA GLU A 58 -13.66 -47.08 -7.55
C GLU A 58 -13.41 -45.63 -7.99
N ALA A 59 -12.13 -45.33 -8.21
CA ALA A 59 -11.69 -44.15 -8.93
C ALA A 59 -12.10 -44.29 -10.41
N ALA A 60 -13.28 -43.78 -10.74
CA ALA A 60 -13.58 -43.34 -12.09
C ALA A 60 -12.75 -42.07 -12.33
N GLU A 61 -11.64 -42.21 -13.06
CA GLU A 61 -10.88 -41.09 -13.63
C GLU A 61 -11.81 -40.31 -14.57
N THR A 62 -12.53 -39.37 -13.98
CA THR A 62 -13.18 -38.30 -14.73
C THR A 62 -12.06 -37.41 -15.21
N GLU A 63 -11.68 -37.53 -16.49
CA GLU A 63 -10.88 -36.52 -17.19
C GLU A 63 -11.61 -35.19 -17.02
N ALA A 64 -11.17 -34.42 -16.03
CA ALA A 64 -11.70 -33.11 -15.73
C ALA A 64 -11.38 -32.20 -16.91
N GLU A 65 -12.41 -31.90 -17.70
CA GLU A 65 -12.42 -30.82 -18.68
C GLU A 65 -11.78 -29.59 -18.02
N PRO A 66 -10.78 -28.94 -18.65
CA PRO A 66 -10.04 -27.87 -18.01
C PRO A 66 -11.01 -26.72 -17.69
N ALA A 67 -11.35 -26.60 -16.41
CA ALA A 67 -12.24 -25.56 -15.92
C ALA A 67 -11.76 -24.21 -16.46
N GLU A 68 -12.67 -23.47 -17.11
CA GLU A 68 -12.34 -22.15 -17.66
C GLU A 68 -11.68 -21.29 -16.58
N PRO A 69 -10.58 -20.59 -16.91
CA PRO A 69 -9.81 -19.86 -15.92
C PRO A 69 -10.70 -18.79 -15.26
N ASP A 70 -10.83 -18.88 -13.93
CA ASP A 70 -11.55 -17.91 -13.11
C ASP A 70 -11.17 -16.48 -13.55
N PRO A 71 -12.14 -15.67 -14.06
CA PRO A 71 -11.85 -14.32 -14.54
C PRO A 71 -11.24 -13.44 -13.45
N GLN A 72 -11.52 -13.73 -12.18
CA GLN A 72 -10.93 -13.03 -11.05
C GLN A 72 -9.46 -13.40 -10.85
N ALA A 73 -9.06 -14.65 -11.12
CA ALA A 73 -7.66 -15.07 -11.09
C ALA A 73 -6.84 -14.36 -12.18
N LYS A 74 -7.39 -14.22 -13.39
CA LYS A 74 -6.75 -13.47 -14.48
C LYS A 74 -6.56 -12.00 -14.11
N LEU A 75 -7.59 -11.36 -13.56
CA LEU A 75 -7.50 -9.97 -13.09
C LEU A 75 -6.45 -9.80 -11.98
N ARG A 76 -6.43 -10.71 -11.00
CA ARG A 76 -5.44 -10.69 -9.91
C ARG A 76 -4.02 -10.77 -10.45
N LYS A 77 -3.78 -11.70 -11.38
CA LYS A 77 -2.46 -11.87 -12.01
C LYS A 77 -2.04 -10.60 -12.77
N GLU A 78 -2.93 -10.04 -13.59
CA GLU A 78 -2.65 -8.81 -14.34
C GLU A 78 -2.28 -7.62 -13.43
N LEU A 79 -2.99 -7.48 -12.31
CA LEU A 79 -2.69 -6.44 -11.33
C LEU A 79 -1.37 -6.73 -10.60
N ASP A 80 -1.13 -7.98 -10.21
CA ASP A 80 0.06 -8.37 -9.45
C ASP A 80 1.35 -8.10 -10.22
N GLU A 81 1.36 -8.34 -11.53
CA GLU A 81 2.49 -8.04 -12.41
C GLU A 81 2.83 -6.54 -12.43
N GLN A 82 1.84 -5.68 -12.23
CA GLN A 82 2.00 -4.21 -12.27
C GLN A 82 2.22 -3.59 -10.89
N LEU A 83 1.65 -4.19 -9.83
CA LEU A 83 1.50 -3.55 -8.53
C LEU A 83 2.48 -4.07 -7.47
N LEU A 84 2.84 -5.35 -7.50
CA LEU A 84 3.61 -5.95 -6.39
C LEU A 84 5.03 -5.38 -6.30
N GLY A 85 5.46 -5.13 -5.06
CA GLY A 85 6.76 -4.61 -4.73
C GLY A 85 6.70 -3.25 -4.06
N ALA A 86 7.86 -2.62 -3.95
CA ALA A 86 8.02 -1.34 -3.29
C ALA A 86 7.87 -0.15 -4.26
N TRP A 87 7.35 0.94 -3.73
CA TRP A 87 7.00 2.15 -4.46
C TRP A 87 7.45 3.37 -3.68
N ALA A 88 8.12 4.32 -4.33
CA ALA A 88 8.53 5.57 -3.72
C ALA A 88 7.56 6.70 -4.06
N GLU A 89 7.08 7.41 -3.04
CA GLU A 89 6.20 8.57 -3.22
C GLU A 89 6.96 9.69 -3.94
N MET A 90 6.30 10.30 -4.91
CA MET A 90 6.84 11.43 -5.64
C MET A 90 6.37 12.75 -5.02
N PRO A 91 7.26 13.74 -4.83
CA PRO A 91 6.87 15.03 -4.29
C PRO A 91 5.91 15.77 -5.24
N GLY A 92 4.88 16.41 -4.67
CA GLY A 92 3.91 17.23 -5.41
C GLY A 92 2.63 16.52 -5.88
N GLY A 93 2.53 15.19 -5.72
CA GLY A 93 1.29 14.44 -6.00
C GLY A 93 0.72 14.64 -7.42
N LEU A 94 -0.61 14.55 -7.55
CA LEU A 94 -1.32 14.72 -8.83
C LEU A 94 -1.33 16.16 -9.39
N THR A 95 -1.09 17.16 -8.55
CA THR A 95 -1.14 18.58 -8.96
C THR A 95 0.21 19.09 -9.43
N GLY A 96 1.30 18.42 -9.07
CA GLY A 96 2.65 18.75 -9.49
C GLY A 96 2.93 18.34 -10.94
N GLN A 97 3.60 19.21 -11.69
CA GLN A 97 4.14 18.83 -12.99
C GLN A 97 5.27 17.82 -12.80
N LEU A 98 5.22 16.69 -13.53
CA LEU A 98 6.26 15.65 -13.47
C LEU A 98 7.58 16.15 -14.05
N SER A 99 8.44 16.70 -13.18
CA SER A 99 9.79 17.14 -13.52
C SER A 99 10.81 16.00 -13.38
N GLN A 100 11.96 16.13 -14.04
CA GLN A 100 13.07 15.19 -13.88
C GLN A 100 13.61 15.16 -12.45
N ASP A 101 13.58 16.30 -11.75
CA ASP A 101 14.07 16.38 -10.38
C ASP A 101 13.11 15.68 -9.40
N THR A 102 11.81 15.78 -9.63
CA THR A 102 10.79 15.00 -8.90
C THR A 102 11.07 13.50 -9.01
N VAL A 103 11.41 13.02 -10.20
CA VAL A 103 11.75 11.61 -10.44
C VAL A 103 13.05 11.23 -9.72
N LYS A 104 14.09 12.08 -9.77
CA LYS A 104 15.36 11.82 -9.05
C LYS A 104 15.14 11.69 -7.54
N VAL A 105 14.29 12.53 -6.95
CA VAL A 105 13.97 12.45 -5.52
C VAL A 105 13.24 11.15 -5.19
N ALA A 106 12.25 10.76 -6.01
CA ALA A 106 11.56 9.48 -5.84
C ALA A 106 12.51 8.28 -5.98
N LEU A 107 13.43 8.30 -6.95
CA LEU A 107 14.48 7.29 -7.10
C LEU A 107 15.35 7.18 -5.85
N ALA A 108 15.77 8.30 -5.26
CA ALA A 108 16.52 8.27 -4.00
C ALA A 108 15.71 7.59 -2.88
N GLY A 109 14.39 7.82 -2.84
CA GLY A 109 13.47 7.14 -1.94
C GLY A 109 13.40 5.62 -2.12
N CYS A 110 13.61 5.11 -3.33
CA CYS A 110 13.69 3.67 -3.58
C CYS A 110 14.97 3.00 -3.05
N TYR A 111 16.03 3.76 -2.75
CA TYR A 111 17.27 3.23 -2.20
C TYR A 111 17.49 3.56 -0.73
N ALA A 112 16.61 4.36 -0.13
CA ALA A 112 16.70 4.74 1.27
C ALA A 112 16.28 3.58 2.18
N ALA A 113 17.13 3.24 3.15
CA ALA A 113 16.73 2.37 4.25
C ALA A 113 15.78 3.15 5.17
N LEU A 114 14.61 2.58 5.47
CA LEU A 114 13.62 3.22 6.33
C LEU A 114 13.62 2.58 7.71
N SER A 115 13.72 3.44 8.74
CA SER A 115 13.34 3.05 10.09
C SER A 115 11.82 2.89 10.12
N VAL A 116 11.35 1.69 10.42
CA VAL A 116 9.92 1.37 10.44
C VAL A 116 9.40 1.68 11.85
N PRO A 117 8.41 2.59 12.00
CA PRO A 117 7.77 2.82 13.28
C PRO A 117 6.98 1.60 13.75
N SER A 118 6.42 1.66 14.96
CA SER A 118 5.52 0.61 15.46
C SER A 118 4.44 0.25 14.44
N LEU A 119 4.35 -1.04 14.10
CA LEU A 119 3.41 -1.54 13.10
C LEU A 119 1.99 -1.60 13.63
N ARG A 120 1.03 -1.18 12.81
CA ARG A 120 -0.42 -1.26 13.06
C ARG A 120 -1.05 -2.07 11.94
N PHE A 121 -1.60 -3.22 12.27
CA PHE A 121 -2.28 -4.09 11.31
C PHE A 121 -3.78 -3.86 11.36
N GLU A 122 -4.43 -3.81 10.20
CA GLU A 122 -5.87 -4.02 10.11
C GLU A 122 -6.23 -5.40 10.70
N THR A 123 -7.38 -5.51 11.37
CA THR A 123 -7.78 -6.73 12.11
C THR A 123 -7.75 -7.99 11.25
N THR A 124 -8.02 -7.85 9.95
CA THR A 124 -8.10 -8.97 8.98
C THR A 124 -6.79 -9.19 8.21
N ALA A 125 -5.78 -8.37 8.42
CA ALA A 125 -4.50 -8.50 7.75
C ALA A 125 -3.67 -9.64 8.34
N GLU A 126 -2.97 -10.35 7.47
CA GLU A 126 -1.90 -11.26 7.82
C GLU A 126 -0.70 -10.46 8.37
N ARG A 127 -0.18 -10.88 9.52
CA ARG A 127 0.92 -10.17 10.22
C ARG A 127 2.30 -10.36 9.57
N ALA A 128 2.37 -11.13 8.49
CA ALA A 128 3.58 -11.33 7.71
C ALA A 128 3.92 -10.07 6.90
N LEU A 129 5.20 -9.70 6.89
CA LEU A 129 5.74 -8.62 6.08
C LEU A 129 6.74 -9.18 5.06
N PRO A 130 6.92 -8.53 3.89
CA PRO A 130 7.96 -8.92 2.93
C PRO A 130 9.36 -8.84 3.56
N PRO A 131 10.40 -9.51 3.04
CA PRO A 131 11.77 -9.38 3.52
C PRO A 131 12.25 -7.93 3.60
N GLN A 132 13.18 -7.61 4.51
CA GLN A 132 13.62 -6.22 4.75
C GLN A 132 14.19 -5.56 3.48
N ASP A 133 14.91 -6.30 2.65
CA ASP A 133 15.48 -5.77 1.40
C ASP A 133 14.41 -5.35 0.37
N ASP A 134 13.22 -5.94 0.46
CA ASP A 134 12.08 -5.64 -0.40
C ASP A 134 11.22 -4.49 0.17
N ARG A 135 11.58 -3.95 1.36
CA ARG A 135 10.86 -2.84 2.00
C ARG A 135 11.42 -1.45 1.65
N LYS A 136 12.14 -1.33 0.54
CA LYS A 136 12.77 -0.07 0.11
C LYS A 136 11.79 0.78 -0.69
N GLY A 137 11.09 1.68 -0.02
CA GLY A 137 10.08 2.56 -0.62
C GLY A 137 9.09 3.09 0.42
N HIS A 138 8.19 3.97 0.00
CA HIS A 138 7.19 4.59 0.87
C HIS A 138 5.97 3.69 1.10
N VAL A 139 5.60 2.91 0.08
CA VAL A 139 4.52 1.93 0.18
C VAL A 139 4.95 0.63 -0.48
N ILE A 140 4.51 -0.49 0.07
CA ILE A 140 4.84 -1.83 -0.44
C ILE A 140 3.55 -2.61 -0.60
N TYR A 141 3.33 -3.14 -1.79
CA TYR A 141 2.22 -4.05 -2.09
C TYR A 141 2.73 -5.48 -2.18
N TYR A 142 2.08 -6.39 -1.47
CA TYR A 142 2.44 -7.81 -1.45
C TYR A 142 1.19 -8.68 -1.35
N ARG A 143 1.25 -9.86 -1.97
CA ARG A 143 0.16 -10.82 -1.99
C ARG A 143 0.25 -11.74 -0.77
N THR A 144 -0.88 -12.03 -0.15
CA THR A 144 -1.01 -12.93 1.00
C THR A 144 -2.22 -13.85 0.80
N SER A 145 -2.40 -14.79 1.73
CA SER A 145 -3.58 -15.65 1.76
C SER A 145 -4.89 -14.86 1.96
N LYS A 146 -4.81 -13.67 2.59
CA LYS A 146 -5.95 -12.80 2.89
C LYS A 146 -6.28 -11.81 1.77
N GLY A 147 -5.46 -11.75 0.73
CA GLY A 147 -5.63 -10.82 -0.39
C GLY A 147 -4.39 -9.98 -0.62
N LEU A 148 -4.59 -8.79 -1.20
CA LEU A 148 -3.50 -7.85 -1.45
C LEU A 148 -3.28 -7.00 -0.19
N GLN A 149 -2.07 -6.99 0.36
CA GLN A 149 -1.73 -6.12 1.48
C GLN A 149 -0.90 -4.94 1.01
N ARG A 150 -1.22 -3.77 1.56
CA ARG A 150 -0.45 -2.54 1.41
C ARG A 150 0.18 -2.21 2.75
N PHE A 151 1.49 -2.10 2.77
CA PHE A 151 2.25 -1.60 3.91
C PHE A 151 2.72 -0.17 3.63
N ASP A 152 2.23 0.77 4.43
CA ASP A 152 2.68 2.17 4.45
C ASP A 152 3.88 2.29 5.41
N THR A 153 5.07 2.51 4.88
CA THR A 153 6.29 2.51 5.70
C THR A 153 6.36 3.74 6.60
N LYS A 154 5.82 4.87 6.15
CA LYS A 154 5.80 6.14 6.89
C LYS A 154 4.80 6.08 8.05
N ALA A 155 3.59 5.59 7.80
CA ALA A 155 2.56 5.47 8.83
C ALA A 155 2.73 4.23 9.72
N GLY A 156 3.52 3.24 9.28
CA GLY A 156 3.64 1.95 9.95
C GLY A 156 2.34 1.13 9.86
N THR A 157 1.52 1.32 8.83
CA THR A 157 0.19 0.71 8.74
C THR A 157 0.14 -0.38 7.67
N VAL A 158 -0.51 -1.50 8.01
CA VAL A 158 -0.77 -2.60 7.07
C VAL A 158 -2.28 -2.71 6.86
N THR A 159 -2.71 -2.52 5.61
CA THR A 159 -4.10 -2.58 5.16
C THR A 159 -4.26 -3.76 4.21
N VAL A 160 -5.39 -4.47 4.28
CA VAL A 160 -5.70 -5.61 3.40
C VAL A 160 -6.86 -5.30 2.48
N PHE A 161 -6.71 -5.68 1.21
CA PHE A 161 -7.69 -5.53 0.16
C PHE A 161 -8.05 -6.92 -0.40
N PRO A 162 -9.06 -7.60 0.17
CA PRO A 162 -9.51 -8.90 -0.31
C PRO A 162 -10.20 -8.83 -1.69
N GLN A 163 -10.76 -7.68 -2.04
CA GLN A 163 -11.54 -7.48 -3.25
C GLN A 163 -10.84 -6.52 -4.21
N ILE A 164 -10.79 -6.91 -5.48
CA ILE A 164 -10.20 -6.15 -6.57
C ILE A 164 -11.23 -6.09 -7.69
N ALA A 165 -11.47 -4.89 -8.21
CA ALA A 165 -12.28 -4.67 -9.39
C ALA A 165 -11.50 -3.85 -10.42
N LYS A 166 -11.79 -4.07 -11.71
CA LYS A 166 -11.26 -3.27 -12.82
C LYS A 166 -12.41 -2.48 -13.43
N VAL A 167 -12.26 -1.17 -13.48
CA VAL A 167 -13.22 -0.25 -14.09
C VAL A 167 -12.56 0.35 -15.33
N PRO A 168 -12.96 -0.07 -16.54
CA PRO A 168 -12.44 0.52 -17.77
C PRO A 168 -12.92 1.97 -17.88
N ARG A 169 -12.02 2.87 -18.29
CA ARG A 169 -12.32 4.24 -18.74
C ARG A 169 -11.83 4.40 -20.16
N GLU A 170 -12.26 5.48 -20.82
CA GLU A 170 -11.94 5.75 -22.23
C GLU A 170 -10.43 5.70 -22.54
N THR A 171 -9.59 6.19 -21.62
CA THR A 171 -8.15 6.37 -21.86
C THR A 171 -7.26 5.55 -20.94
N PHE A 172 -7.80 4.91 -19.90
CA PHE A 172 -7.04 4.09 -18.95
C PHE A 172 -7.94 3.15 -18.15
N ASN A 173 -7.34 2.14 -17.53
CA ASN A 173 -8.04 1.29 -16.56
C ASN A 173 -7.84 1.84 -15.15
N VAL A 174 -8.92 1.82 -14.34
CA VAL A 174 -8.85 2.08 -12.90
C VAL A 174 -9.04 0.76 -12.17
N TYR A 175 -8.09 0.39 -11.33
CA TYR A 175 -8.24 -0.74 -10.42
C TYR A 175 -8.76 -0.22 -9.10
N VAL A 176 -9.85 -0.80 -8.58
CA VAL A 176 -10.43 -0.40 -7.30
C VAL A 176 -10.18 -1.53 -6.31
N LEU A 177 -9.33 -1.25 -5.33
CA LEU A 177 -9.09 -2.13 -4.20
C LEU A 177 -10.09 -1.82 -3.10
N ARG A 178 -10.76 -2.84 -2.55
CA ARG A 178 -11.71 -2.66 -1.44
C ARG A 178 -11.25 -3.48 -0.24
N GLY A 179 -11.02 -2.78 0.85
CA GLY A 179 -10.74 -3.29 2.19
C GLY A 179 -11.87 -2.93 3.14
N ARG A 180 -11.76 -3.31 4.42
CA ARG A 180 -12.81 -3.01 5.40
C ARG A 180 -12.83 -1.53 5.75
N SER A 181 -11.66 -0.92 5.89
CA SER A 181 -11.52 0.49 6.31
C SER A 181 -11.18 1.45 5.18
N ALA A 182 -10.92 0.95 3.97
CA ALA A 182 -10.46 1.78 2.85
C ALA A 182 -10.93 1.24 1.50
N THR A 183 -11.25 2.16 0.59
CA THR A 183 -11.38 1.88 -0.84
C THR A 183 -10.35 2.71 -1.58
N LEU A 184 -9.55 2.05 -2.42
CA LEU A 184 -8.37 2.65 -3.03
C LEU A 184 -8.44 2.54 -4.55
N PRO A 185 -8.69 3.66 -5.26
CA PRO A 185 -8.58 3.69 -6.71
C PRO A 185 -7.11 3.82 -7.12
N LEU A 186 -6.67 2.91 -7.98
CA LEU A 186 -5.32 2.85 -8.54
C LEU A 186 -5.36 3.09 -10.04
N ARG A 187 -4.39 3.87 -10.52
CA ARG A 187 -4.15 4.11 -11.94
C ARG A 187 -2.67 3.93 -12.22
N PHE A 188 -2.34 3.24 -13.32
CA PHE A 188 -0.96 3.00 -13.72
C PHE A 188 -0.62 3.78 -14.97
N ALA A 189 0.61 4.27 -15.04
CA ALA A 189 1.17 4.86 -16.25
C ALA A 189 2.61 4.37 -16.43
N LYS A 190 3.05 4.17 -17.66
CA LYS A 190 4.43 3.80 -17.98
C LYS A 190 5.08 4.91 -18.79
N ARG A 191 6.27 5.36 -18.39
CA ARG A 191 7.05 6.36 -19.13
C ARG A 191 8.52 5.97 -19.13
N GLY A 192 9.05 5.66 -20.31
CA GLY A 192 10.39 5.09 -20.45
C GLY A 192 10.50 3.76 -19.70
N ARG A 193 11.48 3.65 -18.80
CA ARG A 193 11.67 2.47 -17.94
C ARG A 193 10.89 2.53 -16.62
N GLY A 194 10.31 3.68 -16.27
CA GLY A 194 9.57 3.87 -15.02
C GLY A 194 8.10 3.48 -15.15
N THR A 195 7.59 2.81 -14.11
CA THR A 195 6.16 2.59 -13.89
C THR A 195 5.70 3.49 -12.76
N PHE A 196 4.60 4.20 -12.98
CA PHE A 196 4.02 5.16 -12.05
C PHE A 196 2.66 4.65 -11.59
N LEU A 197 2.38 4.83 -10.30
CA LEU A 197 1.10 4.52 -9.69
C LEU A 197 0.50 5.82 -9.16
N ALA A 198 -0.72 6.14 -9.55
CA ALA A 198 -1.53 7.13 -8.86
C ALA A 198 -2.51 6.42 -7.92
N GLU A 199 -2.42 6.77 -6.64
CA GLU A 199 -3.24 6.25 -5.54
C GLU A 199 -3.85 7.44 -4.81
N GLY A 200 -5.15 7.68 -5.01
CA GLY A 200 -5.79 8.91 -4.53
C GLY A 200 -5.17 10.15 -5.18
N ASP A 201 -4.64 11.06 -4.36
CA ASP A 201 -3.94 12.30 -4.73
C ASP A 201 -2.41 12.13 -4.84
N LYS A 202 -1.88 10.96 -4.45
CA LYS A 202 -0.46 10.66 -4.46
C LYS A 202 -0.04 9.98 -5.75
N ILE A 203 1.21 10.23 -6.14
CA ILE A 203 1.87 9.49 -7.23
C ILE A 203 3.09 8.81 -6.66
N TYR A 204 3.33 7.58 -7.11
CA TYR A 204 4.48 6.78 -6.74
C TYR A 204 5.23 6.29 -7.97
N LEU A 205 6.54 6.09 -7.82
CA LEU A 205 7.41 5.43 -8.77
C LEU A 205 7.71 4.01 -8.30
N HIS A 206 7.57 3.02 -9.18
CA HIS A 206 7.89 1.64 -8.88
C HIS A 206 9.42 1.46 -8.69
N CYS A 207 9.85 0.79 -7.61
CA CYS A 207 11.27 0.63 -7.29
C CYS A 207 11.95 -0.56 -8.01
N ARG A 208 11.18 -1.56 -8.46
CA ARG A 208 11.68 -2.66 -9.30
C ARG A 208 12.22 -2.19 -10.66
N GLY A 209 13.32 -2.82 -11.08
CA GLY A 209 13.91 -2.60 -12.42
C GLY A 209 14.66 -1.27 -12.57
N LEU A 210 14.83 -0.53 -11.46
CA LEU A 210 15.68 0.63 -11.43
C LEU A 210 17.16 0.20 -11.56
N PRO A 211 18.00 1.00 -12.23
CA PRO A 211 19.43 0.70 -12.33
C PRO A 211 20.04 0.54 -10.93
N ALA A 212 21.11 -0.25 -10.79
CA ALA A 212 21.87 -0.24 -9.56
C ALA A 212 22.28 1.21 -9.21
N ARG A 213 22.33 1.52 -7.91
CA ARG A 213 22.78 2.83 -7.44
C ARG A 213 24.19 3.08 -8.04
N PRO A 214 24.40 4.17 -8.79
CA PRO A 214 25.70 4.49 -9.35
C PRO A 214 26.74 4.73 -8.25
#